data_AF-A0A972ELW8-F1
#
_entry.id   AF-A0A972ELW8-F1
#
_cell.length_a   1.000
_cell.length_b   1.000
_cell.length_c   1.000
_cell.angle_alpha   90.00
_cell.angle_beta   90.00
_cell.angle_gamma   90.00
#
_symmetry.space_group_name_H-M   'P 1'
#
loop_
_entity.id
_entity.type
_entity.pdbx_description
1 polymer ?
#
loop_
_entity_poly.entity_id
_entity_poly.type
_entity_poly.pdbx_seq_one_letter_code
_entity_poly.pdbx_strand_id
1 'polypeptide(L)'
;LYLIGLSLAIALPIGISAAIYLNEYAKTNRITRAMRSSIELLSGVPSIIFGLMGVSVLFPITQLMGIQTVSIILGALTMAVVLLPLIIRQTEESLKVVPSDLRYASLSLGATQTQTIFKVVLPSALPGILTASLLSISRIIGESAALIYTMGTFISDKPQLDQGATTLAVQIWSLMSGEQPNFELSSTISIIILMIVLSLNITVKLISYRLNKKWSVS
;
A
#
# COMPACT_ATOMS: atom_id res chain seq x y z
N LEU A 1 -5.21 11.63 6.16
CA LEU A 1 -3.84 11.40 6.67
C LEU A 1 -3.76 10.18 7.59
N TYR A 2 -4.58 10.09 8.65
CA TYR A 2 -4.59 8.91 9.55
C TYR A 2 -4.69 7.57 8.82
N LEU A 3 -5.63 7.44 7.88
CA LEU A 3 -5.78 6.25 7.05
C LEU A 3 -4.48 5.86 6.31
N ILE A 4 -3.83 6.84 5.68
CA ILE A 4 -2.60 6.62 4.92
C ILE A 4 -1.46 6.19 5.85
N GLY A 5 -1.29 6.90 6.97
CA GLY A 5 -0.24 6.59 7.94
C GLY A 5 -0.39 5.19 8.54
N LEU A 6 -1.60 4.85 9.01
CA LEU A 6 -1.86 3.56 9.64
C LEU A 6 -1.77 2.39 8.65
N SER A 7 -2.35 2.54 7.46
CA SER A 7 -2.29 1.47 6.44
C SER A 7 -0.85 1.18 6.01
N LEU A 8 -0.03 2.21 5.77
CA LEU A 8 1.37 2.03 5.38
C LEU A 8 2.25 1.53 6.52
N ALA A 9 2.00 1.98 7.76
CA ALA A 9 2.72 1.50 8.92
C ALA A 9 2.61 -0.03 9.11
N ILE A 10 1.51 -0.62 8.62
CA ILE A 10 1.29 -2.08 8.65
C ILE A 10 1.76 -2.71 7.34
N ALA A 11 1.34 -2.18 6.20
CA ALA A 11 1.55 -2.82 4.91
C ALA A 11 2.99 -2.78 4.42
N LEU A 12 3.73 -1.69 4.67
CA LEU A 12 5.13 -1.57 4.25
C LEU A 12 6.04 -2.60 4.94
N PRO A 13 6.11 -2.68 6.28
CA PRO A 13 7.01 -3.64 6.91
C PRO A 13 6.65 -5.09 6.57
N ILE A 14 5.37 -5.43 6.52
CA ILE A 14 4.92 -6.79 6.15
C ILE A 14 5.27 -7.09 4.69
N GLY A 15 4.92 -6.17 3.78
CA GLY A 15 5.13 -6.36 2.34
C GLY A 15 6.61 -6.38 1.95
N ILE A 16 7.42 -5.50 2.52
CA ILE A 16 8.88 -5.47 2.28
C ILE A 16 9.53 -6.74 2.85
N SER A 17 9.16 -7.15 4.06
CA SER A 17 9.70 -8.38 4.67
C SER A 17 9.34 -9.62 3.85
N ALA A 18 8.09 -9.72 3.37
CA ALA A 18 7.67 -10.80 2.50
C ALA A 18 8.41 -10.78 1.16
N ALA A 19 8.65 -9.61 0.56
CA ALA A 19 9.44 -9.49 -0.67
C ALA A 19 10.91 -9.88 -0.47
N ILE A 20 11.54 -9.46 0.63
CA ILE A 20 12.92 -9.87 0.97
C ILE A 20 12.98 -11.39 1.14
N TYR A 21 12.02 -11.99 1.85
CA TYR A 21 11.95 -13.44 2.01
C TYR A 21 11.80 -14.15 0.67
N LEU A 22 10.86 -13.71 -0.18
CA LEU A 22 10.57 -14.32 -1.48
C LEU A 22 11.69 -14.14 -2.52
N ASN A 23 12.51 -13.10 -2.40
CA ASN A 23 13.60 -12.83 -3.34
C ASN A 23 14.95 -13.41 -2.88
N GLU A 24 15.31 -13.24 -1.60
CA GLU A 24 16.67 -13.52 -1.12
C GLU A 24 16.80 -14.86 -0.38
N TYR A 25 15.72 -15.36 0.23
CA TYR A 25 15.76 -16.57 1.07
C TYR A 25 14.97 -17.75 0.48
N ALA A 26 13.90 -17.46 -0.25
CA ALA A 26 12.98 -18.45 -0.78
C ALA A 26 13.62 -19.32 -1.86
N LYS A 27 13.93 -20.58 -1.53
CA LYS A 27 14.26 -21.61 -2.52
C LYS A 27 13.01 -21.95 -3.33
N THR A 28 13.17 -22.21 -4.63
CA THR A 28 12.07 -22.58 -5.52
C THR A 28 11.44 -23.92 -5.08
N ASN A 29 10.39 -23.85 -4.27
CA ASN A 29 9.68 -25.01 -3.74
C ASN A 29 8.16 -24.84 -3.92
N ARG A 30 7.38 -25.88 -3.57
CA ARG A 30 5.91 -25.85 -3.72
C ARG A 30 5.27 -24.74 -2.87
N ILE A 31 5.83 -24.45 -1.69
CA ILE A 31 5.34 -23.43 -0.76
C ILE A 31 5.56 -22.03 -1.34
N THR A 32 6.74 -21.73 -1.84
CA THR A 32 7.06 -20.41 -2.41
C THR A 32 6.27 -20.16 -3.69
N ARG A 33 6.03 -21.21 -4.49
CA ARG A 33 5.13 -21.13 -5.65
C ARG A 33 3.70 -20.84 -5.22
N ALA A 34 3.19 -21.54 -4.20
CA ALA A 34 1.86 -21.27 -3.66
C ALA A 34 1.73 -19.84 -3.12
N MET A 35 2.72 -19.34 -2.36
CA MET A 35 2.72 -17.96 -1.87
C MET A 35 2.66 -16.94 -3.01
N ARG A 36 3.47 -17.12 -4.06
CA ARG A 36 3.45 -16.25 -5.25
C ARG A 36 2.08 -16.29 -5.94
N SER A 37 1.52 -17.47 -6.15
CA SER A 37 0.17 -17.61 -6.71
C SER A 37 -0.89 -16.96 -5.82
N SER A 38 -0.82 -17.09 -4.49
CA SER A 38 -1.74 -16.40 -3.58
C SER A 38 -1.64 -14.88 -3.68
N ILE A 39 -0.43 -14.32 -3.81
CA ILE A 39 -0.22 -12.88 -4.01
C ILE A 39 -0.82 -12.43 -5.34
N GLU A 40 -0.65 -13.21 -6.41
CA GLU A 40 -1.23 -12.94 -7.73
C GLU A 40 -2.76 -12.99 -7.68
N LEU A 41 -3.34 -14.00 -7.03
CA LEU A 41 -4.77 -14.13 -6.84
C LEU A 41 -5.33 -12.95 -6.03
N LEU A 42 -4.68 -12.56 -4.93
CA LEU A 42 -5.06 -11.39 -4.14
C LEU A 42 -5.01 -10.09 -4.96
N SER A 43 -4.03 -9.94 -5.85
CA SER A 43 -3.97 -8.79 -6.75
C SER A 43 -5.12 -8.74 -7.77
N GLY A 44 -5.73 -9.89 -8.08
CA GLY A 44 -6.87 -10.00 -9.00
C GLY A 44 -8.23 -9.80 -8.31
N VAL A 45 -8.29 -9.82 -6.99
CA VAL A 45 -9.54 -9.65 -6.24
C VAL A 45 -10.04 -8.20 -6.37
N PRO A 46 -11.31 -7.97 -6.73
CA PRO A 46 -11.89 -6.62 -6.76
C PRO A 46 -11.89 -5.96 -5.38
N SER A 47 -11.59 -4.65 -5.32
CA SER A 47 -11.48 -3.89 -4.05
C SER A 47 -12.73 -3.99 -3.15
N ILE A 48 -13.93 -4.10 -3.75
CA ILE A 48 -15.20 -4.22 -3.00
C ILE A 48 -15.23 -5.47 -2.10
N ILE A 49 -14.62 -6.57 -2.56
CA ILE A 49 -14.56 -7.82 -1.81
C ILE A 49 -13.68 -7.66 -0.57
N PHE A 50 -12.61 -6.86 -0.66
CA PHE A 50 -11.80 -6.51 0.51
C PHE A 50 -12.58 -5.66 1.52
N GLY A 51 -13.46 -4.76 1.06
CA GLY A 51 -14.36 -4.01 1.94
C GLY A 51 -15.31 -4.93 2.73
N LEU A 52 -15.93 -5.89 2.03
CA LEU A 52 -16.77 -6.92 2.65
C LEU A 52 -15.98 -7.85 3.59
N MET A 53 -14.76 -8.23 3.21
CA MET A 53 -13.84 -8.98 4.08
C MET A 53 -13.48 -8.18 5.32
N GLY A 54 -13.29 -6.86 5.19
CA GLY A 54 -13.07 -5.95 6.31
C GLY A 54 -14.18 -6.06 7.34
N VAL A 55 -15.44 -5.99 6.93
CA VAL A 55 -16.58 -6.09 7.85
C VAL A 55 -16.81 -7.51 8.38
N SER A 56 -16.56 -8.54 7.58
CA SER A 56 -16.83 -9.93 8.00
C SER A 56 -15.72 -10.55 8.85
N VAL A 57 -14.46 -10.18 8.60
CA VAL A 57 -13.29 -10.81 9.22
C VAL A 57 -12.54 -9.84 10.14
N LEU A 58 -12.28 -8.61 9.68
CA LEU A 58 -11.48 -7.65 10.44
C LEU A 58 -12.28 -6.92 11.52
N PHE A 59 -13.57 -6.64 11.28
CA PHE A 59 -14.40 -5.93 12.25
C PHE A 59 -14.57 -6.69 13.58
N PRO A 60 -14.85 -8.02 13.59
CA PRO A 60 -14.85 -8.79 14.84
C PRO A 60 -13.51 -8.71 15.59
N ILE A 61 -12.38 -8.67 14.88
CA ILE A 61 -11.06 -8.54 15.49
C ILE A 61 -10.91 -7.15 16.12
N THR A 62 -11.35 -6.08 15.44
CA THR A 62 -11.32 -4.72 16.00
C THR A 62 -12.26 -4.56 17.19
N GLN A 63 -13.37 -5.31 17.25
CA GLN A 63 -14.27 -5.32 18.41
C GLN A 63 -13.59 -5.87 19.67
N LEU A 64 -12.70 -6.87 19.52
CA LEU A 64 -11.87 -7.35 20.64
C LEU A 64 -10.91 -6.26 21.15
N MET A 65 -10.57 -5.27 20.32
CA MET A 65 -9.75 -4.12 20.69
C MET A 65 -10.56 -2.94 21.25
N GLY A 66 -11.87 -3.13 21.46
CA GLY A 66 -12.78 -2.11 22.01
C GLY A 66 -13.46 -1.19 20.99
N ILE A 67 -13.27 -1.43 19.69
CA ILE A 67 -13.88 -0.62 18.62
C ILE A 67 -15.25 -1.20 18.28
N GLN A 68 -16.32 -0.48 18.59
CA GLN A 68 -17.69 -1.00 18.46
C GLN A 68 -18.38 -0.61 17.13
N THR A 69 -17.76 0.25 16.33
CA THR A 69 -18.35 0.82 15.10
C THR A 69 -17.36 0.81 13.93
N VAL A 70 -17.85 1.11 12.72
CA VAL A 70 -16.97 1.39 11.58
C VAL A 70 -16.01 2.52 11.94
N SER A 71 -14.75 2.38 11.54
CA SER A 71 -13.67 3.24 12.05
C SER A 71 -12.53 3.43 11.06
N ILE A 72 -11.73 4.47 11.28
CA ILE A 72 -10.49 4.70 10.52
C ILE A 72 -9.53 3.50 10.68
N ILE A 73 -9.46 2.91 11.87
CA ILE A 73 -8.62 1.72 12.13
C ILE A 73 -9.06 0.54 11.29
N LEU A 74 -10.37 0.25 11.24
CA LEU A 74 -10.89 -0.83 10.40
C LEU A 74 -10.55 -0.60 8.93
N GLY A 75 -10.80 0.62 8.44
CA GLY A 75 -10.42 1.02 7.08
C GLY A 75 -8.91 0.88 6.80
N ALA A 76 -8.07 1.24 7.77
CA ALA A 76 -6.62 1.12 7.64
C ALA A 76 -6.15 -0.33 7.58
N LEU A 77 -6.74 -1.23 8.37
CA LEU A 77 -6.45 -2.66 8.33
C LEU A 77 -6.87 -3.27 6.99
N THR A 78 -8.08 -2.95 6.52
CA THR A 78 -8.55 -3.40 5.20
C THR A 78 -7.63 -2.90 4.09
N MET A 79 -7.28 -1.61 4.12
CA MET A 79 -6.34 -1.05 3.14
C MET A 79 -4.96 -1.69 3.22
N ALA A 80 -4.48 -2.03 4.42
CA ALA A 80 -3.21 -2.73 4.55
C ALA A 80 -3.23 -4.04 3.74
N VAL A 81 -4.29 -4.84 3.86
CA VAL A 81 -4.45 -6.09 3.09
C VAL A 81 -4.55 -5.82 1.58
N VAL A 82 -5.31 -4.81 1.16
CA VAL A 82 -5.44 -4.41 -0.26
C VAL A 82 -4.08 -4.05 -0.87
N LEU A 83 -3.21 -3.40 -0.09
CA LEU A 83 -1.91 -2.90 -0.56
C LEU A 83 -0.79 -3.94 -0.51
N LEU A 84 -0.91 -4.99 0.31
CA LEU A 84 0.10 -6.05 0.42
C LEU A 84 0.58 -6.59 -0.94
N PRO A 85 -0.28 -7.08 -1.86
CA PRO A 85 0.20 -7.64 -3.12
C PRO A 85 0.95 -6.60 -3.98
N LEU A 86 0.53 -5.34 -3.93
CA LEU A 86 1.20 -4.25 -4.63
C LEU A 86 2.59 -3.98 -4.06
N ILE A 87 2.71 -3.84 -2.73
CA ILE A 87 3.98 -3.56 -2.06
C ILE A 87 4.96 -4.72 -2.21
N ILE A 88 4.49 -5.96 -2.04
CA ILE A 88 5.31 -7.16 -2.18
C ILE A 88 5.90 -7.21 -3.58
N ARG A 89 5.06 -7.11 -4.62
CA ARG A 89 5.51 -7.24 -6.01
C ARG A 89 6.48 -6.13 -6.40
N GLN A 90 6.15 -4.88 -6.08
CA GLN A 90 7.02 -3.75 -6.44
C GLN A 90 8.35 -3.79 -5.70
N THR A 91 8.35 -4.19 -4.43
CA THR A 91 9.59 -4.37 -3.66
C THR A 91 10.42 -5.51 -4.23
N GLU A 92 9.79 -6.63 -4.59
CA GLU A 92 10.48 -7.78 -5.17
C GLU A 92 11.16 -7.43 -6.51
N GLU A 93 10.45 -6.75 -7.40
CA GLU A 93 11.03 -6.28 -8.67
C GLU A 93 12.19 -5.30 -8.44
N SER A 94 12.08 -4.45 -7.43
CA SER A 94 13.17 -3.53 -7.05
C SER A 94 14.41 -4.29 -6.54
N LEU A 95 14.23 -5.37 -5.79
CA LEU A 95 15.32 -6.21 -5.30
C LEU A 95 15.99 -6.99 -6.45
N LYS A 96 15.22 -7.45 -7.45
CA LYS A 96 15.74 -8.17 -8.63
C LYS A 96 16.61 -7.31 -9.53
N VAL A 97 16.35 -6.00 -9.60
CA VAL A 97 17.14 -5.05 -10.41
C VAL A 97 18.57 -4.88 -9.86
N VAL A 98 18.79 -5.13 -8.56
CA VAL A 98 20.13 -5.05 -7.97
C VAL A 98 21.04 -6.11 -8.61
N PRO A 99 22.21 -5.73 -9.17
CA PRO A 99 23.15 -6.68 -9.78
C PRO A 99 23.58 -7.80 -8.81
N SER A 100 23.71 -9.02 -9.32
CA SER A 100 24.21 -10.17 -8.54
C SER A 100 25.66 -9.99 -8.09
N ASP A 101 26.46 -9.24 -8.84
CA ASP A 101 27.88 -9.01 -8.55
C ASP A 101 28.10 -8.31 -7.21
N LEU A 102 27.21 -7.38 -6.84
CA LEU A 102 27.25 -6.73 -5.53
C LEU A 102 27.02 -7.73 -4.38
N ARG A 103 26.17 -8.75 -4.62
CA ARG A 103 25.92 -9.81 -3.63
C ARG A 103 27.14 -10.70 -3.49
N TYR A 104 27.73 -11.15 -4.60
CA TYR A 104 28.93 -11.99 -4.59
C TYR A 104 30.14 -11.27 -3.99
N ALA A 105 30.38 -10.01 -4.37
CA ALA A 105 31.47 -9.20 -3.82
C ALA A 105 31.36 -9.04 -2.29
N SER A 106 30.17 -8.74 -1.78
CA SER A 106 29.92 -8.63 -0.33
C SER A 106 30.20 -9.95 0.39
N LEU A 107 29.74 -11.08 -0.15
CA LEU A 107 30.00 -12.41 0.42
C LEU A 107 31.49 -12.79 0.36
N SER A 108 32.21 -12.45 -0.71
CA SER A 108 33.65 -12.68 -0.84
C SER A 108 34.49 -11.88 0.15
N LEU A 109 33.99 -10.74 0.63
CA LEU A 109 34.59 -9.96 1.72
C LEU A 109 34.28 -10.52 3.12
N GLY A 110 33.62 -11.69 3.20
CA GLY A 110 33.29 -12.36 4.46
C GLY A 110 32.00 -11.85 5.12
N ALA A 111 31.18 -11.06 4.43
CA ALA A 111 29.89 -10.63 4.96
C ALA A 111 28.90 -11.82 5.01
N THR A 112 28.01 -11.83 6.01
CA THR A 112 26.91 -12.79 6.06
C THR A 112 25.80 -12.42 5.08
N GLN A 113 24.96 -13.40 4.69
CA GLN A 113 23.82 -13.14 3.79
C GLN A 113 22.91 -12.02 4.32
N THR A 114 22.62 -12.02 5.62
CA THR A 114 21.84 -10.95 6.27
C THR A 114 22.54 -9.59 6.18
N GLN A 115 23.85 -9.53 6.41
CA GLN A 115 24.61 -8.29 6.25
C GLN A 115 24.57 -7.78 4.81
N THR A 116 24.75 -8.66 3.83
CA THR A 116 24.66 -8.31 2.40
C THR A 116 23.28 -7.75 2.06
N ILE A 117 22.20 -8.37 2.54
CA ILE A 117 20.84 -7.90 2.28
C ILE A 117 20.61 -6.52 2.88
N PHE A 118 20.87 -6.34 4.18
CA PHE A 118 20.54 -5.09 4.87
C PHE A 118 21.50 -3.93 4.57
N LYS A 119 22.76 -4.21 4.22
CA LYS A 119 23.78 -3.17 4.00
C LYS A 119 24.08 -2.88 2.53
N VAL A 120 23.77 -3.80 1.61
CA VAL A 120 24.08 -3.65 0.18
C VAL A 120 22.81 -3.68 -0.64
N VAL A 121 22.03 -4.77 -0.58
CA VAL A 121 20.88 -4.96 -1.47
C VAL A 121 19.74 -4.00 -1.15
N LEU A 122 19.34 -3.90 0.12
CA LEU A 122 18.20 -3.09 0.54
C LEU A 122 18.42 -1.59 0.31
N PRO A 123 19.60 -1.00 0.62
CA PRO A 123 19.90 0.37 0.24
C PRO A 123 19.86 0.59 -1.26
N SER A 124 20.43 -0.32 -2.07
CA SER A 124 20.40 -0.22 -3.54
C SER A 124 18.99 -0.32 -4.12
N ALA A 125 18.10 -1.08 -3.50
CA ALA A 125 16.70 -1.21 -3.92
C ALA A 125 15.79 -0.08 -3.38
N LEU A 126 16.31 0.80 -2.50
CA LEU A 126 15.53 1.84 -1.82
C LEU A 126 14.74 2.77 -2.76
N PRO A 127 15.28 3.23 -3.91
CA PRO A 127 14.51 4.06 -4.85
C PRO A 127 13.25 3.36 -5.36
N GLY A 128 13.32 2.04 -5.57
CA GLY A 128 12.19 1.24 -5.98
C GLY A 128 11.16 1.04 -4.86
N ILE A 129 11.62 0.78 -3.63
CA ILE A 129 10.75 0.67 -2.43
C ILE A 129 10.03 1.99 -2.14
N LEU A 130 10.71 3.13 -2.30
CA LEU A 130 10.10 4.45 -2.19
C LEU A 130 9.02 4.64 -3.25
N THR A 131 9.29 4.22 -4.49
CA THR A 131 8.28 4.26 -5.56
C THR A 131 7.06 3.39 -5.22
N ALA A 132 7.26 2.19 -4.66
CA ALA A 132 6.18 1.31 -4.20
C ALA A 132 5.33 1.95 -3.09
N SER A 133 5.98 2.61 -2.13
CA SER A 133 5.32 3.32 -1.03
C SER A 133 4.46 4.47 -1.55
N LEU A 134 4.99 5.23 -2.52
CA LEU A 134 4.30 6.36 -3.12
C LEU A 134 3.11 5.93 -3.98
N LEU A 135 3.24 4.86 -4.77
CA LEU A 135 2.12 4.25 -5.49
C LEU A 135 1.02 3.78 -4.53
N SER A 136 1.41 3.25 -3.37
CA SER A 136 0.46 2.83 -2.34
C SER A 136 -0.34 4.02 -1.80
N ILE A 137 0.30 5.17 -1.57
CA ILE A 137 -0.37 6.43 -1.18
C ILE A 137 -1.38 6.85 -2.24
N SER A 138 -0.96 6.91 -3.51
CA SER A 138 -1.85 7.25 -4.63
C SER A 138 -3.08 6.35 -4.68
N ARG A 139 -2.88 5.04 -4.44
CA ARG A 139 -3.98 4.07 -4.39
C ARG A 139 -4.92 4.32 -3.21
N ILE A 140 -4.42 4.60 -2.02
CA ILE A 140 -5.26 4.88 -0.83
C ILE A 140 -6.14 6.12 -1.05
N ILE A 141 -5.59 7.18 -1.65
CA ILE A 141 -6.31 8.44 -1.88
C ILE A 141 -7.52 8.24 -2.81
N GLY A 142 -7.36 7.40 -3.83
CA GLY A 142 -8.40 7.12 -4.83
C GLY A 142 -9.35 5.97 -4.47
N GLU A 143 -9.13 5.27 -3.35
CA GLU A 143 -9.93 4.10 -3.01
C GLU A 143 -11.26 4.52 -2.35
N SER A 144 -12.37 3.99 -2.87
CA SER A 144 -13.71 4.18 -2.34
C SER A 144 -14.42 2.85 -2.05
N ALA A 145 -14.22 1.84 -2.89
CA ALA A 145 -14.94 0.58 -2.85
C ALA A 145 -14.63 -0.24 -1.58
N ALA A 146 -13.38 -0.32 -1.15
CA ALA A 146 -13.05 -1.01 0.10
C ALA A 146 -13.45 -0.21 1.36
N LEU A 147 -13.45 1.12 1.26
CA LEU A 147 -13.58 2.02 2.40
C LEU A 147 -15.02 2.33 2.77
N ILE A 148 -15.94 2.30 1.81
CA ILE A 148 -17.36 2.56 2.07
C ILE A 148 -17.94 1.68 3.17
N TYR A 149 -17.60 0.39 3.19
CA TYR A 149 -18.10 -0.56 4.19
C TYR A 149 -17.34 -0.53 5.52
N THR A 150 -16.09 -0.05 5.51
CA THR A 150 -15.17 -0.19 6.66
C THR A 150 -15.01 1.11 7.44
N MET A 151 -15.00 2.26 6.76
CA MET A 151 -14.96 3.58 7.39
C MET A 151 -16.32 4.29 7.38
N GLY A 152 -17.18 3.97 6.40
CA GLY A 152 -18.47 4.63 6.21
C GLY A 152 -18.38 5.97 5.48
N THR A 153 -19.48 6.73 5.51
CA THR A 153 -19.65 8.03 4.84
C THR A 153 -19.77 9.19 5.84
N PHE A 154 -19.32 8.99 7.08
CA PHE A 154 -19.48 9.97 8.16
C PHE A 154 -18.56 11.18 7.96
N ILE A 155 -19.14 12.37 7.86
CA ILE A 155 -18.40 13.63 7.86
C ILE A 155 -18.14 14.02 9.31
N SER A 156 -16.87 14.11 9.69
CA SER A 156 -16.44 14.52 11.03
C SER A 156 -15.38 15.61 10.94
N ASP A 157 -15.63 16.74 11.59
CA ASP A 157 -14.68 17.86 11.67
C ASP A 157 -13.46 17.53 12.55
N LYS A 158 -13.59 16.52 13.42
CA LYS A 158 -12.54 16.03 14.32
C LYS A 158 -12.42 14.51 14.17
N PRO A 159 -11.72 14.03 13.13
CA PRO A 159 -11.59 12.59 12.89
C PRO A 159 -10.86 11.91 14.04
N GLN A 160 -11.54 10.97 14.70
CA GLN A 160 -10.98 10.08 15.72
C GLN A 160 -10.74 8.70 15.12
N LEU A 161 -9.77 7.95 15.65
CA LEU A 161 -9.32 6.69 15.04
C LEU A 161 -10.34 5.55 15.16
N ASP A 162 -11.11 5.58 16.25
CA ASP A 162 -12.16 4.64 16.64
C ASP A 162 -13.54 4.96 16.05
N GLN A 163 -13.68 6.10 15.37
CA GLN A 163 -14.93 6.54 14.76
C GLN A 163 -14.91 6.47 13.24
N GLY A 164 -16.10 6.37 12.66
CA GLY A 164 -16.30 6.41 11.21
C GLY A 164 -15.86 7.74 10.62
N ALA A 165 -15.34 7.70 9.41
CA ALA A 165 -14.90 8.88 8.69
C ALA A 165 -15.05 8.67 7.18
N THR A 166 -15.23 9.76 6.44
CA THR A 166 -15.28 9.73 4.98
C THR A 166 -13.91 10.10 4.37
N THR A 167 -13.55 9.47 3.26
CA THR A 167 -12.45 9.93 2.41
C THR A 167 -13.01 10.77 1.27
N LEU A 168 -12.16 11.55 0.59
CA LEU A 168 -12.60 12.35 -0.56
C LEU A 168 -13.20 11.46 -1.67
N ALA A 169 -12.64 10.27 -1.90
CA ALA A 169 -13.17 9.32 -2.89
C ALA A 169 -14.53 8.72 -2.46
N VAL A 170 -14.69 8.38 -1.18
CA VAL A 170 -15.97 7.92 -0.63
C VAL A 170 -17.02 9.05 -0.65
N GLN A 171 -16.60 10.29 -0.43
CA GLN A 171 -17.49 11.46 -0.49
C GLN A 171 -18.05 11.69 -1.89
N ILE A 172 -17.24 11.56 -2.94
CA ILE A 172 -17.73 11.62 -4.33
C ILE A 172 -18.79 10.53 -4.54
N TRP A 173 -18.51 9.29 -4.12
CA TRP A 173 -19.48 8.20 -4.25
C TRP A 173 -20.79 8.51 -3.52
N SER A 174 -20.72 9.04 -2.29
CA SER A 174 -21.89 9.36 -1.47
C SER A 174 -22.74 10.48 -2.09
N LEU A 175 -22.12 11.50 -2.69
CA LEU A 175 -22.82 12.60 -3.35
C LEU A 175 -23.50 12.18 -4.65
N MET A 176 -22.95 11.18 -5.33
CA MET A 176 -23.48 10.63 -6.58
C MET A 176 -24.54 9.55 -6.36
N SER A 177 -24.52 8.87 -5.22
CA SER A 177 -25.43 7.77 -4.89
C SER A 177 -26.68 8.22 -4.12
N GLY A 178 -26.78 9.51 -3.78
CA GLY A 178 -27.96 10.10 -3.15
C GLY A 178 -29.16 10.24 -4.09
N GLU A 179 -30.36 10.44 -3.54
CA GLU A 179 -31.61 10.59 -4.29
C GLU A 179 -31.62 11.78 -5.26
N GLN A 180 -30.86 12.84 -4.93
CA GLN A 180 -30.61 13.98 -5.80
C GLN A 180 -29.10 14.11 -6.01
N PRO A 181 -28.54 13.47 -7.06
CA PRO A 181 -27.10 13.46 -7.29
C PRO A 181 -26.59 14.87 -7.57
N ASN A 182 -25.62 15.32 -6.76
CA ASN A 182 -25.01 16.63 -6.93
C ASN A 182 -23.80 16.52 -7.87
N PHE A 183 -24.07 16.61 -9.18
CA PHE A 183 -23.05 16.52 -10.22
C PHE A 183 -22.02 17.65 -10.15
N GLU A 184 -22.45 18.86 -9.79
CA GLU A 184 -21.57 20.03 -9.73
C GLU A 184 -20.51 19.85 -8.64
N LEU A 185 -20.92 19.59 -7.40
CA LEU A 185 -19.99 19.37 -6.28
C LEU A 185 -19.11 18.14 -6.50
N SER A 186 -19.66 17.03 -7.02
CA SER A 186 -18.90 15.81 -7.27
C SER A 186 -17.83 16.02 -8.35
N SER A 187 -18.14 16.79 -9.39
CA SER A 187 -17.18 17.17 -10.44
C SER A 187 -16.07 18.05 -9.88
N THR A 188 -16.41 19.06 -9.06
CA THR A 188 -15.40 19.91 -8.40
C THR A 188 -14.45 19.10 -7.52
N ILE A 189 -14.98 18.22 -6.67
CA ILE A 189 -14.15 17.36 -5.80
C ILE A 189 -13.28 16.43 -6.67
N SER A 190 -13.83 15.87 -7.75
CA SER A 190 -13.08 15.00 -8.67
C SER A 190 -11.90 15.72 -9.32
N ILE A 191 -12.08 16.97 -9.77
CA ILE A 191 -11.00 17.79 -10.35
C ILE A 191 -9.90 18.07 -9.30
N ILE A 192 -10.28 18.36 -8.05
CA ILE A 192 -9.34 18.59 -6.95
C ILE A 192 -8.52 17.32 -6.67
N ILE A 193 -9.18 16.16 -6.53
CA ILE A 193 -8.49 14.88 -6.33
C ILE A 193 -7.57 14.58 -7.50
N LEU A 194 -8.03 14.78 -8.74
CA LEU A 194 -7.23 14.56 -9.95
C LEU A 194 -5.95 15.41 -9.91
N MET A 195 -6.05 16.71 -9.61
CA MET A 195 -4.88 17.59 -9.49
C MET A 195 -3.92 17.14 -8.38
N ILE A 196 -4.44 16.72 -7.23
CA ILE A 196 -3.61 16.21 -6.13
C ILE A 196 -2.91 14.91 -6.53
N VAL A 197 -3.62 13.95 -7.11
CA VAL A 197 -3.05 12.66 -7.53
C VAL A 197 -2.04 12.84 -8.65
N LEU A 198 -2.30 13.74 -9.60
CA LEU A 198 -1.42 14.01 -10.73
C LEU A 198 -0.15 14.75 -10.27
N SER A 199 -0.27 15.77 -9.43
CA SER A 199 0.88 16.45 -8.84
C SER A 199 1.73 15.51 -7.99
N LEU A 200 1.10 14.64 -7.19
CA LEU A 200 1.78 13.62 -6.40
C LEU A 200 2.53 12.64 -7.33
N ASN A 201 1.87 12.03 -8.32
CA ASN A 201 2.52 11.10 -9.23
C ASN A 201 3.69 11.73 -10.03
N ILE A 202 3.56 12.98 -10.45
CA ILE A 202 4.67 13.71 -11.11
C ILE A 202 5.83 13.90 -10.13
N THR A 203 5.55 14.34 -8.91
CA THR A 203 6.55 14.57 -7.87
C THR A 203 7.30 13.27 -7.55
N VAL A 204 6.56 12.17 -7.43
CA VAL A 204 7.10 10.81 -7.23
C VAL A 204 8.05 10.46 -8.36
N LYS A 205 7.60 10.61 -9.62
CA LYS A 205 8.41 10.26 -10.79
C LYS A 205 9.68 11.11 -10.89
N LEU A 206 9.61 12.39 -10.54
CA LEU A 206 10.76 13.29 -10.50
C LEU A 206 11.75 12.92 -9.40
N ILE A 207 11.28 12.62 -8.19
CA ILE A 207 12.12 12.19 -7.08
C ILE A 207 12.80 10.86 -7.41
N SER A 208 12.05 9.86 -7.89
CA SER A 208 12.62 8.57 -8.29
C SER A 208 13.63 8.71 -9.42
N TYR A 209 13.39 9.60 -10.40
CA TYR A 209 14.35 9.88 -11.47
C TYR A 209 15.66 10.50 -10.93
N ARG A 210 15.55 11.48 -10.01
CA ARG A 210 16.71 12.12 -9.37
C ARG A 210 17.52 11.13 -8.53
N LEU A 211 16.84 10.25 -7.80
CA LEU A 211 17.49 9.21 -6.98
C LEU A 211 18.19 8.17 -7.87
N ASN A 212 17.53 7.69 -8.93
CA ASN A 212 18.11 6.70 -9.84
C ASN A 212 19.36 7.26 -10.55
N LYS A 213 19.34 8.52 -10.96
CA LYS A 213 20.51 9.19 -11.56
C LYS A 213 21.71 9.29 -10.61
N LYS A 214 21.49 9.38 -9.29
CA LYS A 214 22.57 9.47 -8.29
C LYS A 214 23.20 8.12 -7.97
N TRP A 215 22.49 7.01 -8.22
CA TRP A 215 22.94 5.65 -7.89
C TRP A 215 23.41 4.86 -9.13
N SER A 216 23.07 5.29 -10.34
CA SER A 216 23.57 4.73 -11.62
C SER A 216 25.00 5.16 -11.98
N VAL A 217 25.65 6.02 -11.18
CA VAL A 217 26.99 6.58 -11.45
C VAL A 217 28.04 6.10 -10.42
N SER A 218 27.77 5.00 -9.71
CA SER A 218 28.75 4.35 -8.83
C SER A 218 28.94 2.89 -9.19
#